data_AF-G2IKX1-F1
#
_entry.id   AF-G2IKX1-F1
#
_cell.length_a   1.000
_cell.length_b   1.000
_cell.length_c   1.000
_cell.angle_alpha   90.00
_cell.angle_beta   90.00
_cell.angle_gamma   90.00
#
_symmetry.space_group_name_H-M   'P 1'
#
loop_
_entity.id
_entity.type
_entity.pdbx_description
1 polymer ?
#
loop_
_entity_poly.entity_id
_entity_poly.type
_entity_poly.pdbx_seq_one_letter_code
_entity_poly.pdbx_strand_id
1 'polypeptide(L)'
;MSGGIAHRRAFVPALATLALLAACSVVESGSDNQTDPSAVPAGGDALSSPVAGAPPAEAATPAAPPVPAEIAARTGELTAPDDFAMVMLYYSLTGLQPPIDKWVEDDMSVRTAAPADKAAAREAVRARFASGLQSVKDVGRLRITSNANLSDYDPSYGEYSVRVFAPSSSLIFNRSGERIHVKFDNAQAAQRWSVPQVEAQSIRDRIQYPSAVAVDALLQITGAAPERDGGTIRARVISYELKNNNSGTTIARVTVPQ
;
A
#
# COMPACT_ATOMS: atom_id res chain seq x y z
N MET A 1 -41.67 28.56 -28.16
CA MET A 1 -41.80 29.96 -27.69
C MET A 1 -41.42 29.97 -26.21
N SER A 2 -40.43 30.80 -25.86
CA SER A 2 -40.06 31.32 -24.53
C SER A 2 -39.91 30.32 -23.36
N GLY A 3 -38.78 30.21 -22.66
CA GLY A 3 -37.76 31.20 -22.31
C GLY A 3 -37.78 31.44 -20.80
N GLY A 4 -36.61 31.34 -20.13
CA GLY A 4 -36.42 31.67 -18.71
C GLY A 4 -35.34 30.80 -18.07
N ILE A 5 -34.05 31.05 -18.29
CA ILE A 5 -33.16 31.99 -17.56
C ILE A 5 -33.05 31.72 -16.05
N ALA A 6 -31.96 31.00 -15.73
CA ALA A 6 -31.00 31.13 -14.63
C ALA A 6 -31.36 31.97 -13.38
N HIS A 7 -31.07 31.39 -12.21
CA HIS A 7 -30.35 32.11 -11.16
C HIS A 7 -29.32 31.25 -10.44
N ARG A 8 -28.06 31.64 -10.63
CA ARG A 8 -26.90 31.29 -9.81
C ARG A 8 -27.09 31.85 -8.39
N ARG A 9 -26.73 31.09 -7.36
CA ARG A 9 -26.31 31.66 -6.07
C ARG A 9 -25.06 30.95 -5.58
N ALA A 10 -23.94 31.64 -5.75
CA ALA A 10 -22.70 31.41 -5.03
C ALA A 10 -22.87 31.93 -3.60
N PHE A 11 -22.39 31.17 -2.61
CA PHE A 11 -22.18 31.68 -1.25
C PHE A 11 -21.04 30.92 -0.57
N VAL A 12 -19.90 31.59 -0.46
CA VAL A 12 -18.67 31.32 0.30
C VAL A 12 -18.15 32.74 0.64
N PRO A 13 -17.45 33.07 1.75
CA PRO A 13 -16.90 32.27 2.86
C PRO A 13 -17.23 32.83 4.26
N ALA A 14 -16.79 32.16 5.33
CA ALA A 14 -16.42 32.83 6.58
C ALA A 14 -15.16 32.17 7.17
N LEU A 15 -14.04 32.88 7.06
CA LEU A 15 -12.83 32.69 7.86
C LEU A 15 -13.15 32.98 9.33
N ALA A 16 -12.64 32.15 10.24
CA ALA A 16 -12.43 32.53 11.63
C ALA A 16 -11.06 32.00 12.09
N THR A 17 -10.08 32.90 11.98
CA THR A 17 -8.72 32.78 12.52
C THR A 17 -8.79 33.06 14.03
N LEU A 18 -8.34 32.13 14.87
CA LEU A 18 -8.07 32.42 16.28
C LEU A 18 -6.63 32.00 16.61
N ALA A 19 -5.78 33.01 16.79
CA ALA A 19 -4.45 32.90 17.34
C ALA A 19 -4.54 33.03 18.86
N LEU A 20 -3.90 32.14 19.61
CA LEU A 20 -3.55 32.37 21.01
C LEU A 20 -2.05 32.18 21.20
N LEU A 21 -1.44 33.21 21.78
CA LEU A 21 -0.05 33.35 22.18
C LEU A 21 0.29 32.57 23.46
N ALA A 22 1.61 32.53 23.72
CA ALA A 22 2.31 32.36 25.02
C ALA A 22 2.64 30.91 25.41
N ALA A 23 3.79 30.58 26.01
CA ALA A 23 5.08 31.22 26.31
C ALA A 23 5.95 30.13 27.02
N CYS A 24 7.24 30.43 27.24
CA CYS A 24 8.16 29.77 28.21
C CYS A 24 8.81 28.44 27.77
N SER A 25 10.09 28.16 27.98
CA SER A 25 11.26 28.90 28.47
C SER A 25 12.51 28.05 28.15
N VAL A 26 13.65 28.72 28.08
CA VAL A 26 15.04 28.25 28.02
C VAL A 26 15.39 27.17 29.06
N VAL A 27 16.26 26.21 28.67
CA VAL A 27 17.34 25.64 29.51
C VAL A 27 18.56 25.36 28.63
N GLU A 28 19.62 26.13 28.84
CA GLU A 28 21.02 25.82 28.49
C GLU A 28 21.67 25.03 29.63
N SER A 29 22.48 24.03 29.28
CA SER A 29 23.60 23.45 30.04
C SER A 29 24.31 22.54 29.01
N GLY A 30 25.54 22.75 28.57
CA GLY A 30 26.71 23.29 29.26
C GLY A 30 27.48 22.14 29.92
N SER A 31 28.48 21.58 29.23
CA SER A 31 29.83 21.29 29.76
C SER A 31 30.58 20.24 28.93
N ASP A 32 31.73 20.70 28.45
CA ASP A 32 32.89 19.96 27.96
C ASP A 32 33.34 18.81 28.86
N ASN A 33 33.93 17.77 28.27
CA ASN A 33 35.26 17.38 28.74
C ASN A 33 36.08 16.70 27.63
N GLN A 34 37.13 17.41 27.25
CA GLN A 34 38.29 16.97 26.50
C GLN A 34 39.26 16.29 27.48
N THR A 35 39.80 15.11 27.14
CA THR A 35 41.15 14.74 27.62
C THR A 35 41.81 13.78 26.64
N ASP A 36 43.06 14.11 26.38
CA ASP A 36 43.93 13.74 25.27
C ASP A 36 44.76 12.47 25.61
N PRO A 37 45.82 12.08 24.88
CA PRO A 37 46.05 10.70 24.47
C PRO A 37 47.12 10.01 25.33
N SER A 38 47.30 8.70 25.13
CA SER A 38 48.50 8.00 25.60
C SER A 38 49.12 7.18 24.49
N ALA A 39 50.44 7.35 24.40
CA ALA A 39 51.31 6.96 23.32
C ALA A 39 51.74 5.47 23.36
N VAL A 40 52.23 5.06 22.18
CA VAL A 40 52.86 3.82 21.70
C VAL A 40 53.92 3.21 22.66
N PRO A 41 54.27 1.92 22.51
CA PRO A 41 55.48 1.64 21.73
C PRO A 41 55.40 0.44 20.76
N ALA A 42 56.41 0.43 19.90
CA ALA A 42 56.61 -0.35 18.68
C ALA A 42 56.91 -1.85 18.87
N GLY A 43 56.67 -2.59 17.79
CA GLY A 43 57.13 -3.96 17.48
C GLY A 43 56.26 -4.45 16.33
N GLY A 44 56.70 -4.53 15.09
CA GLY A 44 57.80 -5.35 14.59
C GLY A 44 57.24 -6.10 13.36
N ASP A 45 57.97 -6.03 12.26
CA ASP A 45 57.70 -6.60 10.92
C ASP A 45 56.93 -7.94 10.87
N ALA A 46 55.90 -7.98 10.03
CA ALA A 46 55.63 -9.13 9.16
C ALA A 46 54.74 -8.70 7.98
N LEU A 47 55.36 -8.55 6.81
CA LEU A 47 54.71 -8.47 5.51
C LEU A 47 53.86 -9.73 5.28
N SER A 48 52.54 -9.61 5.41
CA SER A 48 51.60 -10.62 4.90
C SER A 48 51.05 -10.14 3.57
N SER A 49 51.39 -10.89 2.51
CA SER A 49 50.90 -10.70 1.15
C SER A 49 49.36 -10.64 1.09
N PRO A 50 48.76 -9.82 0.22
CA PRO A 50 47.33 -9.89 -0.01
C PRO A 50 47.01 -11.19 -0.76
N VAL A 51 46.35 -12.13 -0.07
CA VAL A 51 45.57 -13.17 -0.74
C VAL A 51 44.50 -12.45 -1.54
N ALA A 52 44.53 -12.63 -2.87
CA ALA A 52 43.44 -12.25 -3.74
C ALA A 52 42.18 -12.96 -3.25
N GLY A 53 41.34 -12.21 -2.54
CA GLY A 53 40.01 -12.65 -2.17
C GLY A 53 39.23 -12.93 -3.43
N ALA A 54 38.87 -14.20 -3.63
CA ALA A 54 37.87 -14.58 -4.62
C ALA A 54 36.63 -13.69 -4.43
N PRO A 55 35.98 -13.24 -5.52
CA PRO A 55 34.77 -12.44 -5.40
C PRO A 55 33.77 -13.17 -4.51
N PRO A 56 33.05 -12.47 -3.61
CA PRO A 56 32.02 -13.09 -2.80
C PRO A 56 31.06 -13.79 -3.74
N ALA A 57 30.83 -15.09 -3.52
CA ALA A 57 29.78 -15.81 -4.19
C ALA A 57 28.49 -15.05 -3.95
N GLU A 58 27.94 -14.48 -5.02
CA GLU A 58 26.68 -13.77 -5.04
C GLU A 58 25.65 -14.71 -4.42
N ALA A 59 25.19 -14.37 -3.20
CA ALA A 59 24.22 -15.17 -2.49
C ALA A 59 22.99 -15.27 -3.40
N ALA A 60 22.74 -16.48 -3.92
CA ALA A 60 21.63 -16.73 -4.82
C ALA A 60 20.34 -16.25 -4.13
N THR A 61 19.77 -15.17 -4.65
CA THR A 61 18.47 -14.67 -4.20
C THR A 61 17.49 -15.84 -4.24
N PRO A 62 16.80 -16.16 -3.13
CA PRO A 62 15.83 -17.24 -3.11
C PRO A 62 14.82 -17.06 -4.24
N ALA A 63 14.72 -18.05 -5.13
CA ALA A 63 13.73 -18.03 -6.18
C ALA A 63 12.33 -17.91 -5.56
N ALA A 64 11.52 -16.99 -6.08
CA ALA A 64 10.17 -16.80 -5.59
C ALA A 64 9.36 -18.11 -5.70
N PRO A 65 8.48 -18.41 -4.72
CA PRO A 65 7.66 -19.61 -4.76
C PRO A 65 6.79 -19.62 -6.04
N PRO A 66 6.54 -20.80 -6.62
CA PRO A 66 5.75 -20.91 -7.84
C PRO A 66 4.29 -20.49 -7.59
N VAL A 67 3.74 -19.69 -8.50
CA VAL A 67 2.32 -19.29 -8.48
C VAL A 67 1.47 -20.49 -8.94
N PRO A 68 0.39 -20.86 -8.23
CA PRO A 68 -0.51 -21.92 -8.66
C PRO A 68 -1.04 -21.67 -10.08
N ALA A 69 -1.09 -22.72 -10.90
CA ALA A 69 -1.45 -22.62 -12.32
C ALA A 69 -2.82 -21.96 -12.57
N GLU A 70 -3.80 -22.21 -11.70
CA GLU A 70 -5.12 -21.58 -11.78
C GLU A 70 -5.05 -20.07 -11.59
N ILE A 71 -4.22 -19.58 -10.66
CA ILE A 71 -4.01 -18.15 -10.43
C ILE A 71 -3.23 -17.55 -11.59
N ALA A 72 -2.21 -18.26 -12.08
CA ALA A 72 -1.39 -17.81 -13.21
C ALA A 72 -2.18 -17.68 -14.52
N ALA A 73 -3.25 -18.47 -14.69
CA ALA A 73 -4.13 -18.40 -15.86
C ALA A 73 -5.07 -17.18 -15.87
N ARG A 74 -5.27 -16.52 -14.72
CA ARG A 74 -6.13 -15.33 -14.60
C ARG A 74 -5.42 -14.11 -15.18
N THR A 75 -6.05 -13.45 -16.15
CA THR A 75 -5.45 -12.32 -16.89
C THR A 75 -6.11 -10.98 -16.61
N GLY A 76 -7.32 -10.99 -16.04
CA GLY A 76 -8.13 -9.82 -15.75
C GLY A 76 -7.50 -8.91 -14.69
N GLU A 77 -7.80 -7.63 -14.79
CA GLU A 77 -7.39 -6.61 -13.83
C GLU A 77 -8.62 -6.08 -13.10
N LEU A 78 -8.50 -5.95 -11.78
CA LEU A 78 -9.49 -5.29 -10.94
C LEU A 78 -8.92 -3.94 -10.47
N THR A 79 -9.48 -2.87 -11.00
CA THR A 79 -9.05 -1.49 -10.73
C THR A 79 -9.87 -0.87 -9.61
N ALA A 80 -9.19 -0.21 -8.66
CA ALA A 80 -9.79 0.46 -7.50
C ALA A 80 -10.84 -0.42 -6.78
N PRO A 81 -10.46 -1.63 -6.34
CA PRO A 81 -11.40 -2.55 -5.72
C PRO A 81 -11.98 -1.98 -4.43
N ASP A 82 -13.28 -2.20 -4.22
CA ASP A 82 -13.94 -1.97 -2.94
C ASP A 82 -13.85 -3.21 -2.04
N ASP A 83 -14.28 -3.05 -0.77
CA ASP A 83 -14.26 -4.15 0.19
C ASP A 83 -15.08 -5.37 -0.28
N PHE A 84 -16.14 -5.13 -1.05
CA PHE A 84 -16.97 -6.21 -1.60
C PHE A 84 -16.21 -7.05 -2.61
N ALA A 85 -15.63 -6.39 -3.62
CA ALA A 85 -14.90 -7.05 -4.68
C ALA A 85 -13.71 -7.82 -4.11
N MET A 86 -13.03 -7.28 -3.09
CA MET A 86 -11.92 -7.98 -2.43
C MET A 86 -12.35 -9.24 -1.69
N VAL A 87 -13.47 -9.23 -0.97
CA VAL A 87 -14.01 -10.44 -0.33
C VAL A 87 -14.44 -11.47 -1.38
N MET A 88 -15.15 -11.05 -2.44
CA MET A 88 -15.54 -11.96 -3.51
C MET A 88 -14.31 -12.56 -4.20
N LEU A 89 -13.29 -11.75 -4.47
CA LEU A 89 -12.04 -12.17 -5.07
C LEU A 89 -11.35 -13.21 -4.19
N TYR A 90 -11.27 -12.98 -2.88
CA TYR A 90 -10.69 -13.94 -1.94
C TYR A 90 -11.35 -15.32 -2.02
N TYR A 91 -12.69 -15.37 -2.00
CA TYR A 91 -13.43 -16.64 -2.12
C TYR A 91 -13.24 -17.29 -3.50
N SER A 92 -13.18 -16.50 -4.58
CA SER A 92 -12.86 -16.97 -5.92
C SER A 92 -11.44 -17.57 -6.02
N LEU A 93 -10.44 -16.93 -5.40
CA LEU A 93 -9.05 -17.38 -5.41
C LEU A 93 -8.82 -18.66 -4.59
N THR A 94 -9.54 -18.81 -3.47
CA THR A 94 -9.38 -19.95 -2.54
C THR A 94 -10.25 -21.16 -2.90
N GLY A 95 -11.26 -20.97 -3.74
CA GLY A 95 -12.25 -22.01 -4.05
C GLY A 95 -13.16 -22.36 -2.87
N LEU A 96 -13.11 -21.59 -1.78
CA LEU A 96 -13.98 -21.78 -0.62
C LEU A 96 -15.41 -21.33 -0.95
N GLN A 97 -16.38 -22.00 -0.33
CA GLN A 97 -17.78 -21.58 -0.47
C GLN A 97 -18.04 -20.37 0.45
N PRO A 98 -18.43 -19.21 -0.09
CA PRO A 98 -18.80 -18.07 0.75
C PRO A 98 -20.09 -18.34 1.53
N PRO A 99 -20.21 -17.86 2.78
CA PRO A 99 -21.41 -18.01 3.60
C PRO A 99 -22.51 -17.03 3.16
N ILE A 100 -22.94 -17.12 1.90
CA ILE A 100 -23.89 -16.19 1.27
C ILE A 100 -25.20 -16.10 2.04
N ASP A 101 -25.79 -17.23 2.44
CA ASP A 101 -27.08 -17.21 3.14
C ASP A 101 -27.00 -16.45 4.47
N LYS A 102 -25.88 -16.58 5.20
CA LYS A 102 -25.64 -15.79 6.40
C LYS A 102 -25.55 -14.29 6.07
N TRP A 103 -24.75 -13.92 5.07
CA TRP A 103 -24.61 -12.52 4.68
C TRP A 103 -25.91 -11.91 4.15
N VAL A 104 -26.75 -12.70 3.49
CA VAL A 104 -28.07 -12.28 3.01
C VAL A 104 -28.97 -11.91 4.19
N GLU A 105 -29.03 -12.74 5.24
CA GLU A 105 -29.84 -12.42 6.43
C GLU A 105 -29.25 -11.26 7.25
N ASP A 106 -27.92 -11.08 7.22
CA ASP A 106 -27.24 -9.97 7.90
C ASP A 106 -27.35 -8.63 7.14
N ASP A 107 -27.73 -8.65 5.85
CA ASP A 107 -27.84 -7.46 5.00
C ASP A 107 -28.97 -6.53 5.47
N MET A 108 -28.69 -5.22 5.49
CA MET A 108 -29.65 -4.21 5.96
C MET A 108 -30.93 -4.22 5.14
N SER A 109 -30.85 -4.41 3.82
CA SER A 109 -32.03 -4.41 2.95
C SER A 109 -33.02 -5.52 3.30
N VAL A 110 -32.53 -6.68 3.73
CA VAL A 110 -33.37 -7.81 4.18
C VAL A 110 -33.87 -7.59 5.60
N ARG A 111 -33.01 -7.08 6.48
CA ARG A 111 -33.36 -6.86 7.89
C ARG A 111 -34.43 -5.80 8.07
N THR A 112 -34.40 -4.72 7.28
CA THR A 112 -35.35 -3.60 7.39
C THR A 112 -36.53 -3.69 6.44
N ALA A 113 -36.55 -4.63 5.49
CA ALA A 113 -37.68 -4.83 4.58
C ALA A 113 -38.96 -5.21 5.36
N ALA A 114 -40.10 -4.75 4.84
CA ALA A 114 -41.40 -5.16 5.34
C ALA A 114 -41.57 -6.70 5.20
N PRO A 115 -42.35 -7.36 6.08
CA PRO A 115 -42.47 -8.82 6.06
C PRO A 115 -42.84 -9.41 4.69
N ALA A 116 -43.70 -8.73 3.92
CA ALA A 116 -44.12 -9.16 2.59
C ALA A 116 -42.98 -9.09 1.54
N ASP A 117 -42.04 -8.15 1.70
CA ASP A 117 -40.96 -7.89 0.74
C ASP A 117 -39.68 -8.67 1.06
N LYS A 118 -39.57 -9.27 2.24
CA LYS A 118 -38.34 -9.96 2.68
C LYS A 118 -37.87 -11.04 1.72
N ALA A 119 -38.79 -11.80 1.13
CA ALA A 119 -38.42 -12.85 0.17
C ALA A 119 -37.75 -12.25 -1.08
N ALA A 120 -38.33 -11.18 -1.64
CA ALA A 120 -37.77 -10.49 -2.80
C ALA A 120 -36.41 -9.82 -2.47
N ALA A 121 -36.30 -9.22 -1.27
CA ALA A 121 -35.04 -8.62 -0.81
C ALA A 121 -33.90 -9.66 -0.72
N ARG A 122 -34.19 -10.87 -0.18
CA ARG A 122 -33.19 -11.96 -0.10
C ARG A 122 -32.69 -12.38 -1.47
N GLU A 123 -33.60 -12.59 -2.42
CA GLU A 123 -33.22 -13.00 -3.78
C GLU A 123 -32.38 -11.92 -4.46
N ALA A 124 -32.71 -10.64 -4.29
CA ALA A 124 -31.92 -9.53 -4.83
C ALA A 124 -30.51 -9.49 -4.22
N VAL A 125 -30.38 -9.66 -2.90
CA VAL A 125 -29.07 -9.70 -2.24
C VAL A 125 -28.26 -10.92 -2.66
N ARG A 126 -28.89 -12.11 -2.74
CA ARG A 126 -28.23 -13.33 -3.23
C ARG A 126 -27.72 -13.15 -4.66
N ALA A 127 -28.53 -12.58 -5.55
CA ALA A 127 -28.14 -12.29 -6.92
C ALA A 127 -26.94 -11.32 -6.98
N ARG A 128 -26.90 -10.31 -6.09
CA ARG A 128 -25.75 -9.39 -5.97
C ARG A 128 -24.47 -10.14 -5.59
N PHE A 129 -24.51 -11.03 -4.60
CA PHE A 129 -23.35 -11.84 -4.20
C PHE A 129 -22.89 -12.77 -5.33
N ALA A 130 -23.83 -13.46 -6.00
CA ALA A 130 -23.51 -14.32 -7.13
C ALA A 130 -22.87 -13.54 -8.29
N SER A 131 -23.39 -12.36 -8.62
CA SER A 131 -22.82 -11.48 -9.64
C SER A 131 -21.42 -10.99 -9.26
N GLY A 132 -21.21 -10.66 -7.98
CA GLY A 132 -19.90 -10.25 -7.46
C GLY A 132 -18.84 -11.36 -7.54
N LEU A 133 -19.20 -12.61 -7.26
CA LEU A 133 -18.28 -13.75 -7.44
C LEU A 133 -17.94 -13.98 -8.92
N GLN A 134 -18.94 -13.83 -9.79
CA GLN A 134 -18.72 -14.01 -11.22
C GLN A 134 -17.82 -12.92 -11.82
N SER A 135 -17.94 -11.67 -11.36
CA SER A 135 -17.17 -10.54 -11.90
C SER A 135 -15.67 -10.61 -11.59
N VAL A 136 -15.28 -11.34 -10.55
CA VAL A 136 -13.88 -11.48 -10.10
C VAL A 136 -13.22 -12.80 -10.48
N LYS A 137 -13.94 -13.67 -11.21
CA LYS A 137 -13.48 -15.04 -11.53
C LYS A 137 -12.14 -15.10 -12.25
N ASP A 138 -11.94 -14.17 -13.20
CA ASP A 138 -10.77 -14.13 -14.08
C ASP A 138 -9.73 -13.08 -13.65
N VAL A 139 -9.87 -12.49 -12.47
CA VAL A 139 -8.97 -11.43 -11.96
C VAL A 139 -7.67 -12.03 -11.46
N GLY A 140 -6.57 -11.72 -12.15
CA GLY A 140 -5.21 -12.08 -11.75
C GLY A 140 -4.37 -10.88 -11.32
N ARG A 141 -4.85 -9.66 -11.56
CA ARG A 141 -4.14 -8.42 -11.24
C ARG A 141 -5.02 -7.44 -10.49
N LEU A 142 -4.39 -6.68 -9.60
CA LEU A 142 -5.05 -5.60 -8.85
C LEU A 142 -4.38 -4.29 -9.20
N ARG A 143 -5.18 -3.26 -9.46
CA ARG A 143 -4.69 -1.89 -9.52
C ARG A 143 -5.26 -1.10 -8.36
N ILE A 144 -4.40 -0.74 -7.39
CA ILE A 144 -4.82 -0.15 -6.12
C ILE A 144 -4.17 1.20 -5.92
N THR A 145 -4.99 2.17 -5.50
CA THR A 145 -4.51 3.47 -5.04
C THR A 145 -4.53 3.52 -3.51
N SER A 146 -3.44 3.96 -2.89
CA SER A 146 -3.34 4.12 -1.44
C SER A 146 -2.38 5.26 -1.07
N ASN A 147 -2.32 5.65 0.20
CA ASN A 147 -1.26 6.54 0.67
C ASN A 147 0.08 5.80 0.62
N ALA A 148 1.11 6.43 0.05
CA ALA A 148 2.44 5.83 -0.08
C ALA A 148 3.15 5.67 1.28
N ASN A 149 2.80 6.52 2.26
CA ASN A 149 3.51 6.69 3.52
C ASN A 149 5.03 6.85 3.29
N LEU A 150 5.38 7.77 2.39
CA LEU A 150 6.76 7.98 1.97
C LEU A 150 7.60 8.43 3.17
N SER A 151 8.80 7.87 3.33
CA SER A 151 9.76 8.37 4.32
C SER A 151 10.40 9.68 3.85
N ASP A 152 11.17 10.31 4.74
CA ASP A 152 12.22 11.22 4.31
C ASP A 152 13.28 10.48 3.49
N TYR A 153 14.04 11.24 2.70
CA TYR A 153 15.16 10.71 1.92
C TYR A 153 16.30 10.26 2.85
N ASP A 154 16.81 9.04 2.63
CA ASP A 154 18.01 8.55 3.31
C ASP A 154 19.25 8.72 2.42
N PRO A 155 20.18 9.64 2.75
CA PRO A 155 21.38 9.86 1.95
C PRO A 155 22.38 8.71 2.04
N SER A 156 22.31 7.86 3.07
CA SER A 156 23.23 6.74 3.27
C SER A 156 22.99 5.64 2.24
N TYR A 157 21.71 5.44 1.87
CA TYR A 157 21.27 4.42 0.91
C TYR A 157 20.83 5.00 -0.43
N GLY A 158 20.68 6.33 -0.53
CA GLY A 158 20.27 6.99 -1.75
C GLY A 158 18.84 6.67 -2.15
N GLU A 159 17.91 6.60 -1.19
CA GLU A 159 16.55 6.14 -1.43
C GLU A 159 15.49 6.81 -0.56
N TYR A 160 14.25 6.76 -1.06
CA TYR A 160 13.04 6.91 -0.26
C TYR A 160 12.45 5.54 0.03
N SER A 161 11.86 5.38 1.22
CA SER A 161 11.06 4.20 1.56
C SER A 161 9.57 4.45 1.30
N VAL A 162 8.96 3.64 0.45
CA VAL A 162 7.51 3.60 0.20
C VAL A 162 6.87 2.62 1.21
N ARG A 163 6.56 3.11 2.41
CA ARG A 163 6.24 2.25 3.57
C ARG A 163 4.94 1.45 3.43
N VAL A 164 4.05 1.83 2.52
CA VAL A 164 2.87 1.01 2.18
C VAL A 164 3.26 -0.41 1.71
N PHE A 165 4.44 -0.56 1.12
CA PHE A 165 5.00 -1.86 0.69
C PHE A 165 6.00 -2.46 1.67
N ALA A 166 6.12 -1.94 2.89
CA ALA A 166 7.05 -2.52 3.86
C ALA A 166 6.68 -4.00 4.14
N PRO A 167 7.64 -4.87 4.49
CA PRO A 167 7.39 -6.30 4.73
C PRO A 167 6.33 -6.61 5.80
N SER A 168 6.14 -5.71 6.76
CA SER A 168 5.12 -5.82 7.81
C SER A 168 3.78 -5.16 7.43
N SER A 169 3.72 -4.46 6.30
CA SER A 169 2.52 -3.76 5.83
C SER A 169 1.57 -4.70 5.11
N SER A 170 0.28 -4.40 5.18
CA SER A 170 -0.75 -5.03 4.36
C SER A 170 -1.85 -4.02 4.06
N LEU A 171 -2.51 -4.17 2.92
CA LEU A 171 -3.76 -3.45 2.64
C LEU A 171 -4.90 -4.26 3.23
N ILE A 172 -5.82 -3.61 3.94
CA ILE A 172 -6.90 -4.27 4.67
C ILE A 172 -8.23 -3.87 4.05
N PHE A 173 -9.00 -4.88 3.66
CA PHE A 173 -10.36 -4.74 3.17
C PHE A 173 -11.30 -5.48 4.11
N ASN A 174 -12.45 -4.90 4.44
CA ASN A 174 -13.35 -5.48 5.43
C ASN A 174 -14.81 -5.41 5.00
N ARG A 175 -15.48 -6.58 4.94
CA ARG A 175 -16.92 -6.62 4.73
C ARG A 175 -17.55 -7.82 5.43
N SER A 176 -18.69 -7.61 6.07
CA SER A 176 -19.52 -8.67 6.69
C SER A 176 -18.76 -9.54 7.69
N GLY A 177 -17.78 -8.95 8.40
CA GLY A 177 -16.93 -9.66 9.36
C GLY A 177 -15.72 -10.36 8.73
N GLU A 178 -15.60 -10.39 7.41
CA GLU A 178 -14.43 -10.89 6.70
C GLU A 178 -13.37 -9.79 6.59
N ARG A 179 -12.17 -10.06 7.11
CA ARG A 179 -11.01 -9.20 6.94
C ARG A 179 -10.02 -9.82 5.95
N ILE A 180 -9.86 -9.17 4.81
CA ILE A 180 -8.94 -9.59 3.75
C ILE A 180 -7.69 -8.72 3.78
N HIS A 181 -6.55 -9.37 3.95
CA HIS A 181 -5.23 -8.74 3.90
C HIS A 181 -4.60 -8.94 2.52
N VAL A 182 -4.10 -7.88 1.89
CA VAL A 182 -3.21 -8.00 0.73
C VAL A 182 -1.77 -7.83 1.21
N LYS A 183 -0.97 -8.90 1.07
CA LYS A 183 0.45 -8.93 1.45
C LYS A 183 1.33 -9.01 0.21
N PHE A 184 2.52 -8.41 0.28
CA PHE A 184 3.43 -8.27 -0.85
C PHE A 184 4.59 -9.26 -0.76
N ASP A 185 4.73 -10.15 -1.75
CA ASP A 185 5.79 -11.15 -1.77
C ASP A 185 7.17 -10.53 -2.01
N ASN A 186 7.25 -9.45 -2.79
CA ASN A 186 8.46 -8.69 -3.08
C ASN A 186 8.53 -7.36 -2.31
N ALA A 187 7.96 -7.31 -1.10
CA ALA A 187 7.89 -6.12 -0.26
C ALA A 187 9.22 -5.37 -0.11
N GLN A 188 10.33 -6.10 0.11
CA GLN A 188 11.66 -5.50 0.26
C GLN A 188 12.14 -4.76 -0.99
N ALA A 189 11.85 -5.28 -2.18
CA ALA A 189 12.18 -4.61 -3.44
C ALA A 189 11.22 -3.45 -3.70
N ALA A 190 9.91 -3.66 -3.46
CA ALA A 190 8.87 -2.68 -3.75
C ALA A 190 8.92 -1.44 -2.84
N GLN A 191 9.34 -1.59 -1.58
CA GLN A 191 9.44 -0.45 -0.66
C GLN A 191 10.60 0.49 -0.99
N ARG A 192 11.60 0.06 -1.75
CA ARG A 192 12.83 0.82 -1.99
C ARG A 192 12.71 1.62 -3.28
N TRP A 193 12.71 2.94 -3.17
CA TRP A 193 12.76 3.82 -4.31
C TRP A 193 14.10 4.57 -4.33
N SER A 194 15.07 4.02 -5.07
CA SER A 194 16.38 4.63 -5.24
C SER A 194 16.31 5.91 -6.08
N VAL A 195 16.92 6.96 -5.59
CA VAL A 195 16.92 8.30 -6.19
C VAL A 195 18.30 8.92 -5.98
N PRO A 196 18.98 9.43 -7.03
CA PRO A 196 20.24 10.15 -6.85
C PRO A 196 20.08 11.34 -5.90
N GLN A 197 21.08 11.59 -5.04
CA GLN A 197 21.02 12.66 -4.04
C GLN A 197 20.77 14.05 -4.66
N VAL A 198 21.29 14.28 -5.86
CA VAL A 198 21.09 15.54 -6.60
C VAL A 198 19.63 15.76 -7.02
N GLU A 199 18.85 14.69 -7.18
CA GLU A 199 17.43 14.74 -7.56
C GLU A 199 16.51 14.78 -6.34
N ALA A 200 16.95 14.24 -5.19
CA ALA A 200 16.16 14.13 -3.98
C ALA A 200 15.60 15.48 -3.49
N GLN A 201 16.40 16.56 -3.57
CA GLN A 201 15.91 17.89 -3.17
C GLN A 201 14.76 18.37 -4.07
N SER A 202 14.88 18.19 -5.38
CA SER A 202 13.82 18.59 -6.32
C SER A 202 12.52 17.80 -6.12
N ILE A 203 12.64 16.52 -5.75
CA ILE A 203 11.49 15.66 -5.41
C ILE A 203 10.83 16.14 -4.13
N ARG A 204 11.63 16.46 -3.10
CA ARG A 204 11.14 17.01 -1.83
C ARG A 204 10.34 18.30 -2.06
N ASP A 205 10.87 19.22 -2.87
CA ASP A 205 10.22 20.50 -3.17
C ASP A 205 8.88 20.32 -3.90
N ARG A 206 8.79 19.32 -4.80
CA ARG A 206 7.55 18.98 -5.53
C ARG A 206 6.49 18.30 -4.66
N ILE A 207 6.91 17.50 -3.69
CA ILE A 207 6.02 16.75 -2.80
C ILE A 207 5.50 17.65 -1.67
N GLN A 208 6.34 18.57 -1.18
CA GLN A 208 6.14 19.42 0.02
C GLN A 208 6.05 18.62 1.33
N TYR A 209 5.17 17.62 1.40
CA TYR A 209 4.98 16.76 2.56
C TYR A 209 4.90 15.27 2.17
N PRO A 210 5.69 14.38 2.80
CA PRO A 210 5.67 12.94 2.46
C PRO A 210 4.30 12.27 2.60
N SER A 211 3.46 12.77 3.51
CA SER A 211 2.07 12.30 3.71
C SER A 211 1.12 12.65 2.58
N ALA A 212 1.48 13.61 1.72
CA ALA A 212 0.69 14.04 0.57
C ALA A 212 0.93 13.17 -0.69
N VAL A 213 1.64 12.04 -0.57
CA VAL A 213 1.95 11.16 -1.71
C VAL A 213 1.01 9.96 -1.70
N ALA A 214 0.29 9.74 -2.80
CA ALA A 214 -0.34 8.46 -3.11
C ALA A 214 0.55 7.59 -3.98
N VAL A 215 0.31 6.29 -3.84
CA VAL A 215 0.76 5.27 -4.77
C VAL A 215 -0.44 4.76 -5.57
N ASP A 216 -0.24 4.56 -6.87
CA ASP A 216 -1.14 3.81 -7.76
C ASP A 216 -0.35 2.60 -8.27
N ALA A 217 -0.65 1.43 -7.73
CA ALA A 217 0.17 0.23 -7.85
C ALA A 217 -0.53 -0.85 -8.68
N LEU A 218 0.21 -1.44 -9.61
CA LEU A 218 -0.18 -2.66 -10.30
C LEU A 218 0.43 -3.86 -9.59
N LEU A 219 -0.44 -4.76 -9.13
CA LEU A 219 -0.09 -5.97 -8.41
C LEU A 219 -0.48 -7.20 -9.22
N GLN A 220 0.38 -8.21 -9.23
CA GLN A 220 0.08 -9.55 -9.73
C GLN A 220 -0.29 -10.45 -8.57
N ILE A 221 -1.46 -11.08 -8.60
CA ILE A 221 -1.87 -12.03 -7.56
C ILE A 221 -1.05 -13.31 -7.71
N THR A 222 -0.56 -13.83 -6.59
CA THR A 222 0.31 -15.00 -6.50
C THR A 222 -0.28 -16.12 -5.66
N GLY A 223 -1.25 -15.82 -4.80
CA GLY A 223 -1.85 -16.80 -3.89
C GLY A 223 -2.98 -16.23 -3.05
N ALA A 224 -3.75 -17.10 -2.41
CA ALA A 224 -4.64 -16.74 -1.33
C ALA A 224 -4.68 -17.86 -0.27
N ALA A 225 -4.88 -17.50 0.99
CA ALA A 225 -4.95 -18.46 2.09
C ALA A 225 -5.90 -17.96 3.21
N PRO A 226 -6.61 -18.87 3.90
CA PRO A 226 -7.46 -18.52 5.03
C PRO A 226 -6.65 -18.10 6.25
N GLU A 227 -7.22 -17.17 7.03
CA GLU A 227 -6.72 -16.71 8.33
C GLU A 227 -7.90 -16.64 9.33
N ARG A 228 -7.61 -16.44 10.62
CA ARG A 228 -8.59 -16.58 11.72
C ARG A 228 -9.86 -15.75 11.54
N ASP A 229 -9.74 -14.54 10.98
CA ASP A 229 -10.83 -13.57 10.82
C ASP A 229 -11.04 -13.19 9.34
N GLY A 230 -10.74 -14.11 8.40
CA GLY A 230 -10.89 -13.90 6.97
C GLY A 230 -9.76 -14.58 6.19
N GLY A 231 -8.92 -13.80 5.53
CA GLY A 231 -7.82 -14.37 4.76
C GLY A 231 -6.79 -13.38 4.24
N THR A 232 -5.74 -13.94 3.66
CA THR A 232 -4.70 -13.18 2.96
C THR A 232 -4.74 -13.49 1.48
N ILE A 233 -4.69 -12.44 0.66
CA ILE A 233 -4.28 -12.50 -0.75
C ILE A 233 -2.80 -12.11 -0.81
N ARG A 234 -1.98 -12.97 -1.40
CA ARG A 234 -0.58 -12.66 -1.70
C ARG A 234 -0.49 -12.10 -3.11
N ALA A 235 0.31 -11.07 -3.25
CA ALA A 235 0.54 -10.43 -4.52
C ALA A 235 1.99 -9.95 -4.63
N ARG A 236 2.43 -9.75 -5.86
CA ARG A 236 3.70 -9.12 -6.18
C ARG A 236 3.46 -7.74 -6.75
N VAL A 237 4.20 -6.74 -6.28
CA VAL A 237 4.19 -5.40 -6.88
C VAL A 237 4.95 -5.47 -8.20
N ILE A 238 4.31 -5.12 -9.30
CA ILE A 238 4.91 -5.11 -10.64
C ILE A 238 5.46 -3.72 -10.95
N SER A 239 4.63 -2.71 -10.74
CA SER A 239 4.98 -1.31 -10.94
C SER A 239 4.08 -0.43 -10.09
N TYR A 240 4.51 0.81 -9.87
CA TYR A 240 3.68 1.82 -9.25
C TYR A 240 4.02 3.24 -9.72
N GLU A 241 3.01 4.11 -9.67
CA GLU A 241 3.18 5.55 -9.85
C GLU A 241 3.06 6.25 -8.50
N LEU A 242 3.98 7.16 -8.20
CA LEU A 242 3.85 8.08 -7.06
C LEU A 242 3.22 9.38 -7.56
N LYS A 243 2.17 9.84 -6.88
CA LYS A 243 1.41 11.04 -7.24
C LYS A 243 1.27 11.95 -6.04
N ASN A 244 1.36 13.25 -6.25
CA ASN A 244 0.98 14.21 -5.22
C ASN A 244 -0.57 14.22 -5.14
N ASN A 245 -1.12 13.93 -3.96
CA ASN A 245 -2.56 13.84 -3.72
C ASN A 245 -3.29 15.16 -3.97
N ASN A 246 -2.63 16.28 -3.72
CA ASN A 246 -3.26 17.59 -3.80
C ASN A 246 -3.31 18.09 -5.26
N SER A 247 -2.26 17.84 -6.04
CA SER A 247 -2.15 18.34 -7.42
C SER A 247 -2.40 17.29 -8.50
N GLY A 248 -2.46 16.00 -8.14
CA GLY A 248 -2.51 14.88 -9.09
C GLY A 248 -1.24 14.68 -9.91
N THR A 249 -0.19 15.49 -9.68
CA THR A 249 1.05 15.45 -10.46
C THR A 249 1.81 14.16 -10.20
N THR A 250 2.22 13.47 -11.28
CA THR A 250 3.08 12.29 -11.17
C THR A 250 4.48 12.71 -10.74
N ILE A 251 4.91 12.18 -9.60
CA ILE A 251 6.25 12.37 -9.04
C ILE A 251 7.23 11.43 -9.74
N ALA A 252 6.89 10.14 -9.79
CA ALA A 252 7.72 9.09 -10.33
C ALA A 252 6.89 7.91 -10.86
N ARG A 253 7.50 7.13 -11.75
CA ARG A 253 7.04 5.81 -12.16
C ARG A 253 8.13 4.80 -11.86
N VAL A 254 7.79 3.75 -11.15
CA VAL A 254 8.76 2.75 -10.70
C VAL A 254 8.30 1.38 -11.20
N THR A 255 9.21 0.67 -11.86
CA THR A 255 9.07 -0.76 -12.15
C THR A 255 9.85 -1.52 -11.10
N VAL A 256 9.22 -2.48 -10.44
CA VAL A 256 9.85 -3.24 -9.35
C VAL A 256 10.59 -4.45 -9.94
N PRO A 257 11.87 -4.68 -9.58
CA PRO A 257 12.59 -5.90 -9.95
C PRO A 257 11.83 -7.17 -9.52
N GLN A 258 11.93 -8.22 -10.33
CA GLN A 258 11.14 -9.45 -10.23
C GLN A 258 11.94 -10.66 -9.80
#